data_AF-A0A6B2L020-F1
#
_entry.id   AF-A0A6B2L020-F1
#
_cell.length_a   1.000
_cell.length_b   1.000
_cell.length_c   1.000
_cell.angle_alpha   90.00
_cell.angle_beta   90.00
_cell.angle_gamma   90.00
#
_symmetry.space_group_name_H-M   'P 1'
#
loop_
_entity.id
_entity.type
_entity.pdbx_description
1 polymer ?
#
loop_
_entity_poly.entity_id
_entity_poly.type
_entity_poly.pdbx_seq_one_letter_code
_entity_poly.pdbx_strand_id
1 'polypeptide(L)'
;MSATEYPDLYYFPIVVSPLVVVYSQPVHASLRLDADVVGKIFIGDINNWNDTEIQSINPDMVLPNMTISVVLRDGSAGTTSSFATILSEISPSFQNRLKLLGIPSNFNDWGMVAPQLKAFNPNFQYTLFRGETEVIFGVVLSQEGAVSFGPLSFALNFAMNYAWMKNGYGNVINAEQEQILQLPPNITMPDEKSFYVFEKPIINRNFPDAWPMVAMTYINVNVTANDRCNLRRDAAKFFVWVLTSKSASYLAALNGFVNIPPQLESYILPHLHTIECSGESLLSYRIVPKHNTASIGGLVVSFVICVFVVVVHILLLPTYKHRLVSKVLTSILCFSSVINYLSLIFWFLEADRNAICLARVWVFAIANTLLMSVVFNTTLQYYFIKITIDDHAQMNTKFSFLPSTLGIIGSFLLIQIVLLVVWTVVDPYISVVQVTNQVDYVGSYACDSTYLSTWLIIECIFFLILLIFGLYCVVYTWKILTTKSRWLLMCIYNSVIVFAICIVYFTLKVPNDSEIYNIITIFVLVITVGFDAAVFVPKLAESNYSLSSFKSH
;
A
#
# COMPACT_ATOMS: atom_id res chain seq x y z
N MET A 1 5.75 -2.63 33.11
CA MET A 1 5.39 -3.96 33.66
C MET A 1 6.08 -4.98 32.79
N SER A 2 6.77 -5.98 33.35
CA SER A 2 7.56 -6.91 32.53
C SER A 2 6.79 -8.18 32.21
N ALA A 3 7.02 -8.76 31.02
CA ALA A 3 6.53 -10.08 30.58
C ALA A 3 6.71 -11.20 31.60
N THR A 4 7.77 -11.09 32.40
CA THR A 4 8.13 -12.08 33.41
C THR A 4 7.23 -12.05 34.64
N GLU A 5 6.52 -10.93 34.88
CA GLU A 5 5.65 -10.77 36.05
C GLU A 5 4.21 -11.21 35.77
N TYR A 6 3.74 -11.07 34.52
CA TYR A 6 2.38 -11.44 34.10
C TYR A 6 2.41 -12.20 32.76
N PRO A 7 2.65 -13.53 32.79
CA PRO A 7 2.82 -14.33 31.57
C PRO A 7 1.54 -14.43 30.71
N ASP A 8 0.38 -14.24 31.33
CA ASP A 8 -0.93 -14.31 30.68
C ASP A 8 -1.45 -12.93 30.22
N LEU A 9 -0.66 -11.86 30.38
CA LEU A 9 -1.06 -10.51 29.97
C LEU A 9 -0.47 -10.17 28.60
N TYR A 10 -1.34 -10.05 27.60
CA TYR A 10 -0.97 -9.78 26.21
C TYR A 10 -1.36 -8.34 25.84
N TYR A 11 -0.56 -7.72 24.96
CA TYR A 11 -0.73 -6.34 24.50
C TYR A 11 -1.05 -6.35 23.01
N PHE A 12 -2.27 -5.98 22.64
CA PHE A 12 -2.69 -5.93 21.25
C PHE A 12 -2.71 -4.47 20.78
N PRO A 13 -1.84 -4.08 19.82
CA PRO A 13 -1.91 -2.75 19.24
C PRO A 13 -3.19 -2.58 18.42
N ILE A 14 -3.89 -1.45 18.59
CA ILE A 14 -5.19 -1.21 17.96
C ILE A 14 -5.23 0.01 17.05
N VAL A 15 -4.46 1.04 17.36
CA VAL A 15 -4.32 2.26 16.56
C VAL A 15 -2.95 2.84 16.79
N VAL A 16 -2.50 3.65 15.84
CA VAL A 16 -1.28 4.40 15.95
C VAL A 16 -1.60 5.89 16.05
N SER A 17 -0.84 6.62 16.85
CA SER A 17 -1.06 8.04 17.11
C SER A 17 0.25 8.82 17.03
N PRO A 18 0.36 9.81 16.14
CA PRO A 18 1.47 10.74 16.18
C PRO A 18 1.41 11.58 17.45
N LEU A 19 2.55 11.70 18.12
CA LEU A 19 2.75 12.63 19.22
C LEU A 19 3.19 13.98 18.65
N VAL A 20 2.50 15.04 19.07
CA VAL A 20 2.75 16.42 18.64
C VAL A 20 3.12 17.29 19.84
N VAL A 21 3.91 18.33 19.58
CA VAL A 21 4.19 19.38 20.55
C VAL A 21 3.14 20.47 20.35
N VAL A 22 2.27 20.65 21.34
CA VAL A 22 1.20 21.65 21.31
C VAL A 22 1.65 22.92 22.02
N TYR A 23 1.18 24.07 21.58
CA TYR A 23 1.47 25.34 22.21
C TYR A 23 0.30 26.32 22.06
N SER A 24 0.29 27.34 22.91
CA SER A 24 -0.70 28.40 22.86
C SER A 24 -0.18 29.66 22.17
N GLN A 25 -1.12 30.54 21.83
CA GLN A 25 -0.84 31.88 21.32
C GLN A 25 -0.02 32.70 22.34
N PRO A 26 0.78 33.69 21.90
CA PRO A 26 0.86 34.28 20.56
C PRO A 26 1.86 33.60 19.60
N VAL A 27 2.29 32.37 19.90
CA VAL A 27 3.22 31.63 19.03
C VAL A 27 2.54 31.26 17.70
N HIS A 28 3.24 31.49 16.59
CA HIS A 28 2.71 31.29 15.25
C HIS A 28 2.31 29.83 14.99
N ALA A 29 1.13 29.59 14.42
CA ALA A 29 0.54 28.25 14.26
C ALA A 29 1.33 27.28 13.38
N SER A 30 2.24 27.79 12.55
CA SER A 30 3.11 26.98 11.68
C SER A 30 4.55 26.88 12.22
N LEU A 31 4.75 27.04 13.54
CA LEU A 31 6.06 26.93 14.18
C LEU A 31 6.72 25.61 13.78
N ARG A 32 7.99 25.68 13.36
CA ARG A 32 8.80 24.52 12.99
C ARG A 32 9.82 24.27 14.09
N LEU A 33 9.91 23.02 14.54
CA LEU A 33 10.89 22.59 15.54
C LEU A 33 11.64 21.36 15.02
N ASP A 34 12.82 21.12 15.57
CA ASP A 34 13.46 19.81 15.48
C ASP A 34 13.43 19.12 16.84
N ALA A 35 13.78 17.84 16.84
CA ALA A 35 13.72 17.03 18.05
C ALA A 35 14.66 17.52 19.16
N ASP A 36 15.83 18.07 18.82
CA ASP A 36 16.78 18.52 19.84
C ASP A 36 16.36 19.83 20.49
N VAL A 37 15.77 20.75 19.71
CA VAL A 37 15.13 21.97 20.24
C VAL A 37 13.97 21.61 21.16
N VAL A 38 13.12 20.66 20.77
CA VAL A 38 12.07 20.14 21.67
C VAL A 38 12.70 19.57 22.95
N GLY A 39 13.73 18.75 22.83
CA GLY A 39 14.50 18.23 23.97
C GLY A 39 14.96 19.32 24.93
N LYS A 40 15.59 20.37 24.40
CA LYS A 40 16.09 21.53 25.16
C LYS A 40 14.98 22.32 25.85
N ILE A 41 13.82 22.48 25.23
CA ILE A 41 12.64 23.11 25.85
C ILE A 41 12.20 22.31 27.07
N PHE A 42 12.05 20.99 26.93
CA PHE A 42 11.54 20.11 27.98
C PHE A 42 12.53 19.84 29.13
N ILE A 43 13.79 20.28 28.99
CA ILE A 43 14.80 20.29 30.08
C ILE A 43 15.16 21.71 30.55
N GLY A 44 14.56 22.74 29.96
CA GLY A 44 14.74 24.15 30.31
C GLY A 44 16.02 24.82 29.79
N ASP A 45 16.79 24.14 28.94
CA ASP A 45 17.98 24.72 28.30
C ASP A 45 17.57 25.80 27.27
N ILE A 46 16.40 25.65 26.65
CA ILE A 46 15.70 26.73 25.92
C ILE A 46 14.47 27.14 26.72
N ASN A 47 14.36 28.43 27.06
CA ASN A 47 13.32 28.94 27.95
C ASN A 47 12.57 30.16 27.40
N ASN A 48 12.85 30.60 26.18
CA ASN A 48 12.19 31.74 25.54
C ASN A 48 11.88 31.39 24.07
N TRP A 49 10.72 31.81 23.58
CA TRP A 49 10.26 31.53 22.22
C TRP A 49 11.12 32.19 21.14
N ASN A 50 11.76 33.33 21.42
CA ASN A 50 12.67 33.99 20.48
C ASN A 50 14.13 33.52 20.57
N ASP A 51 14.38 32.37 21.20
CA ASP A 51 15.71 31.77 21.29
C ASP A 51 16.33 31.59 19.89
N THR A 52 17.64 31.82 19.78
CA THR A 52 18.38 31.76 18.51
C THR A 52 18.26 30.42 17.80
N GLU A 53 18.14 29.31 18.53
CA GLU A 53 17.97 27.99 17.92
C GLU A 53 16.57 27.86 17.28
N ILE A 54 15.51 28.29 17.97
CA ILE A 54 14.15 28.31 17.43
C ILE A 54 14.08 29.27 16.22
N GLN A 55 14.68 30.46 16.33
CA GLN A 55 14.72 31.46 15.26
C GLN A 55 15.47 30.97 14.02
N SER A 56 16.53 30.17 14.19
CA SER A 56 17.30 29.62 13.06
C SER A 56 16.50 28.66 12.19
N ILE A 57 15.54 27.94 12.79
CA ILE A 57 14.64 27.01 12.10
C ILE A 57 13.46 27.77 11.44
N ASN A 58 13.15 28.97 11.94
CA ASN A 58 12.02 29.79 11.51
C ASN A 58 12.46 31.19 11.03
N PRO A 59 13.33 31.30 10.00
CA PRO A 59 13.88 32.59 9.57
C PRO A 59 12.84 33.55 8.99
N ASP A 60 11.69 33.03 8.59
CA ASP A 60 10.54 33.73 8.03
C ASP A 60 9.52 34.18 9.09
N MET A 61 9.76 33.92 10.38
CA MET A 61 8.82 34.22 11.47
C MET A 61 9.43 35.19 12.48
N VAL A 62 8.59 36.11 12.97
CA VAL A 62 8.91 36.95 14.14
C VAL A 62 8.43 36.20 15.38
N LEU A 63 9.38 35.66 16.16
CA LEU A 63 9.06 34.91 17.36
C LEU A 63 8.86 35.86 18.56
N PRO A 64 7.88 35.59 19.44
CA PRO A 64 7.61 36.45 20.58
C PRO A 64 8.75 36.38 21.60
N ASN A 65 9.15 37.53 22.15
CA ASN A 65 10.05 37.56 23.31
C ASN A 65 9.25 37.19 24.56
N MET A 66 9.07 35.90 24.78
CA MET A 66 8.17 35.35 25.78
C MET A 66 8.76 34.07 26.37
N THR A 67 8.79 34.03 27.71
CA THR A 67 9.23 32.84 28.45
C THR A 67 8.33 31.64 28.13
N ILE A 68 8.94 30.50 27.89
CA ILE A 68 8.24 29.24 27.65
C ILE A 68 7.81 28.64 28.99
N SER A 69 6.51 28.37 29.15
CA SER A 69 5.96 27.63 30.29
C SER A 69 5.63 26.21 29.87
N VAL A 70 6.35 25.21 30.41
CA VAL A 70 6.11 23.81 30.05
C VAL A 70 5.02 23.21 30.95
N VAL A 71 3.90 22.82 30.37
CA VAL A 71 2.79 22.19 31.11
C VAL A 71 2.94 20.67 31.02
N LEU A 72 3.04 20.01 32.17
CA LEU A 72 3.35 18.58 32.29
C LEU A 72 2.31 17.86 33.16
N ARG A 73 2.08 16.58 32.84
CA ARG A 73 1.20 15.71 33.61
C ARG A 73 1.90 15.19 34.86
N ASP A 74 1.28 15.40 36.02
CA ASP A 74 1.64 14.75 37.28
C ASP A 74 1.04 13.35 37.35
N GLY A 75 1.88 12.34 37.60
CA GLY A 75 1.50 10.94 37.66
C GLY A 75 1.88 10.14 36.41
N SER A 76 1.91 8.82 36.58
CA SER A 76 2.25 7.84 35.54
C SER A 76 1.32 7.95 34.31
N ALA A 77 1.92 8.07 33.13
CA ALA A 77 1.20 8.08 31.85
C ALA A 77 1.97 7.38 30.73
N GLY A 78 1.26 6.61 29.89
CA GLY A 78 1.83 5.96 28.70
C GLY A 78 2.35 6.97 27.67
N THR A 79 1.66 8.10 27.50
CA THR A 79 2.10 9.20 26.62
C THR A 79 3.42 9.80 27.09
N THR A 80 3.60 9.95 28.41
CA THR A 80 4.88 10.41 29.00
C THR A 80 6.00 9.42 28.70
N SER A 81 5.76 8.13 28.95
CA SER A 81 6.75 7.06 28.65
C SER A 81 7.15 7.05 27.18
N SER A 82 6.17 7.16 26.28
CA SER A 82 6.40 7.18 24.83
C SER A 82 7.18 8.43 24.42
N PHE A 83 6.79 9.61 24.88
CA PHE A 83 7.45 10.87 24.57
C PHE A 83 8.90 10.89 25.10
N ALA A 84 9.11 10.50 26.36
CA ALA A 84 10.44 10.40 26.97
C ALA A 84 11.34 9.43 26.19
N THR A 85 10.82 8.26 25.83
CA THR A 85 11.58 7.24 25.08
C THR A 85 11.96 7.75 23.70
N ILE A 86 11.01 8.32 22.94
CA ILE A 86 11.29 8.88 21.61
C ILE A 86 12.34 9.98 21.73
N LEU A 87 12.07 11.00 22.56
CA LEU A 87 12.89 12.19 22.65
C LEU A 87 14.31 11.87 23.13
N SER A 88 14.46 10.90 24.04
CA SER A 88 15.77 10.36 24.45
C SER A 88 16.56 9.71 23.32
N GLU A 89 15.89 9.21 22.28
CA GLU A 89 16.56 8.59 21.15
C GLU A 89 16.92 9.61 20.06
N ILE A 90 16.07 10.62 19.83
CA ILE A 90 16.21 11.61 18.74
C ILE A 90 16.74 12.99 19.17
N SER A 91 16.86 13.27 20.47
CA SER A 91 17.51 14.46 21.02
C SER A 91 18.74 14.08 21.85
N PRO A 92 19.95 14.31 21.33
CA PRO A 92 21.18 14.17 22.10
C PRO A 92 21.19 15.01 23.38
N SER A 93 20.67 16.24 23.33
CA SER A 93 20.66 17.16 24.49
C SER A 93 19.79 16.63 25.62
N PHE A 94 18.57 16.16 25.30
CA PHE A 94 17.66 15.54 26.26
C PHE A 94 18.28 14.30 26.89
N GLN A 95 18.80 13.40 26.07
CA GLN A 95 19.38 12.12 26.53
C GLN A 95 20.60 12.33 27.43
N ASN A 96 21.46 13.28 27.10
CA ASN A 96 22.62 13.61 27.91
C ASN A 96 22.20 14.20 29.26
N ARG A 97 21.17 15.06 29.29
CA ARG A 97 20.62 15.60 30.55
C ARG A 97 20.07 14.51 31.45
N LEU A 98 19.27 13.58 30.90
CA LEU A 98 18.71 12.48 31.69
C LEU A 98 19.82 11.59 32.27
N LYS A 99 20.82 11.23 31.46
CA LYS A 99 21.98 10.44 31.92
C LYS A 99 22.75 11.13 33.04
N LEU A 100 22.99 12.44 32.93
CA LEU A 100 23.67 13.23 33.96
C LEU A 100 22.91 13.24 35.29
N LEU A 101 21.57 13.22 35.24
CA LEU A 101 20.72 13.21 36.42
C LEU A 101 20.36 11.78 36.91
N GLY A 102 20.82 10.73 36.22
CA GLY A 102 20.46 9.35 36.55
C GLY A 102 18.98 9.02 36.30
N ILE A 103 18.31 9.76 35.42
CA ILE A 103 16.89 9.56 35.09
C ILE A 103 16.78 8.55 33.94
N PRO A 104 15.95 7.51 34.05
CA PRO A 104 15.78 6.53 32.98
C PRO A 104 15.10 7.14 31.75
N SER A 105 15.50 6.77 30.53
CA SER A 105 14.97 7.33 29.29
C SER A 105 13.50 6.97 28.99
N ASN A 106 12.91 6.03 29.72
CA ASN A 106 11.53 5.58 29.60
C ASN A 106 10.70 5.91 30.86
N PHE A 107 11.04 7.00 31.55
CA PHE A 107 10.25 7.46 32.69
C PHE A 107 8.81 7.76 32.26
N ASN A 108 7.84 7.49 33.14
CA ASN A 108 6.41 7.66 32.86
C ASN A 108 5.75 8.76 33.69
N ASP A 109 6.47 9.41 34.61
CA ASP A 109 5.93 10.40 35.53
C ASP A 109 6.79 11.68 35.56
N TRP A 110 6.23 12.77 35.04
CA TRP A 110 6.91 14.08 35.07
C TRP A 110 6.90 14.71 36.46
N GLY A 111 6.01 14.31 37.36
CA GLY A 111 6.00 14.77 38.76
C GLY A 111 7.27 14.39 39.50
N MET A 112 7.91 13.29 39.10
CA MET A 112 9.21 12.87 39.65
C MET A 112 10.41 13.56 38.96
N VAL A 113 10.28 13.90 37.68
CA VAL A 113 11.39 14.37 36.83
C VAL A 113 11.51 15.90 36.81
N ALA A 114 10.41 16.62 36.65
CA ALA A 114 10.42 18.08 36.51
C ALA A 114 11.07 18.82 37.72
N PRO A 115 10.86 18.40 38.99
CA PRO A 115 11.57 19.01 40.12
C PRO A 115 13.09 18.83 40.07
N GLN A 116 13.57 17.69 39.56
CA GLN A 116 15.02 17.43 39.41
C GLN A 116 15.62 18.31 38.31
N LEU A 117 14.91 18.48 37.19
CA LEU A 117 15.30 19.39 36.11
C LEU A 117 15.34 20.84 36.59
N LYS A 118 14.34 21.28 37.38
CA LYS A 118 14.32 22.62 37.99
C LYS A 118 15.45 22.85 38.97
N ALA A 119 15.77 21.85 39.79
CA ALA A 119 16.89 21.93 40.72
C ALA A 119 18.24 22.06 39.98
N PHE A 120 18.35 21.40 38.82
CA PHE A 120 19.52 21.52 37.95
C PHE A 120 19.57 22.87 37.21
N ASN A 121 18.44 23.30 36.64
CA ASN A 121 18.30 24.54 35.89
C ASN A 121 17.16 25.41 36.48
N PRO A 122 17.49 26.40 37.33
CA PRO A 122 16.50 27.26 37.97
C PRO A 122 15.63 28.06 36.99
N ASN A 123 16.05 28.22 35.73
CA ASN A 123 15.29 28.94 34.71
C ASN A 123 14.21 28.08 34.05
N PHE A 124 14.19 26.76 34.27
CA PHE A 124 13.15 25.89 33.74
C PHE A 124 11.79 26.27 34.33
N GLN A 125 10.89 26.82 33.52
CA GLN A 125 9.52 27.14 33.96
C GLN A 125 8.59 26.00 33.58
N TYR A 126 7.96 25.39 34.57
CA TYR A 126 7.03 24.30 34.35
C TYR A 126 5.83 24.40 35.28
N THR A 127 4.71 23.84 34.86
CA THR A 127 3.53 23.64 35.71
C THR A 127 3.11 22.18 35.66
N LEU A 128 2.89 21.58 36.84
CA LEU A 128 2.39 20.22 36.96
C LEU A 128 0.87 20.25 37.20
N PHE A 129 0.15 19.44 36.42
CA PHE A 129 -1.27 19.21 36.63
C PHE A 129 -1.57 17.73 36.68
N ARG A 130 -2.44 17.34 37.62
CA ARG A 130 -2.99 16.00 37.69
C ARG A 130 -4.26 15.92 36.87
N GLY A 131 -4.31 15.02 35.91
CA GLY A 131 -5.46 14.82 35.04
C GLY A 131 -5.10 14.07 33.77
N GLU A 132 -6.11 13.81 32.95
CA GLU A 132 -5.92 13.27 31.61
C GLU A 132 -5.47 14.36 30.61
N THR A 133 -5.10 13.95 29.40
CA THR A 133 -4.53 14.82 28.36
C THR A 133 -5.40 16.06 28.08
N GLU A 134 -6.73 15.92 28.13
CA GLU A 134 -7.67 17.03 27.92
C GLU A 134 -7.49 18.15 28.94
N VAL A 135 -7.21 17.79 30.20
CA VAL A 135 -6.97 18.78 31.26
C VAL A 135 -5.67 19.52 30.99
N ILE A 136 -4.61 18.79 30.61
CA ILE A 136 -3.31 19.39 30.27
C ILE A 136 -3.47 20.37 29.11
N PHE A 137 -4.19 19.98 28.06
CA PHE A 137 -4.41 20.82 26.89
C PHE A 137 -5.28 22.05 27.20
N GLY A 138 -6.30 21.90 28.04
CA GLY A 138 -7.08 23.02 28.55
C GLY A 138 -6.23 24.04 29.32
N VAL A 139 -5.25 23.57 30.12
CA VAL A 139 -4.29 24.46 30.79
C VAL A 139 -3.39 25.17 29.80
N VAL A 140 -2.84 24.46 28.80
CA VAL A 140 -1.99 25.07 27.77
C VAL A 140 -2.74 26.20 27.08
N LEU A 141 -4.00 25.98 26.69
CA LEU A 141 -4.84 27.02 26.08
C LEU A 141 -5.09 28.23 27.00
N SER A 142 -5.09 28.03 28.32
CA SER A 142 -5.30 29.10 29.30
C SER A 142 -4.06 29.94 29.62
N GLN A 143 -2.88 29.46 29.26
CA GLN A 143 -1.59 30.10 29.57
C GLN A 143 -0.94 30.54 28.26
N GLU A 144 -0.79 31.84 28.03
CA GLU A 144 -0.09 32.33 26.83
C GLU A 144 1.34 31.79 26.75
N GLY A 145 1.80 31.44 25.55
CA GLY A 145 3.14 30.89 25.30
C GLY A 145 3.45 29.57 26.02
N ALA A 146 2.45 28.88 26.56
CA ALA A 146 2.64 27.56 27.16
C ALA A 146 2.85 26.49 26.10
N VAL A 147 3.59 25.44 26.47
CA VAL A 147 3.89 24.30 25.60
C VAL A 147 3.65 23.00 26.35
N SER A 148 3.17 21.99 25.63
CA SER A 148 3.07 20.61 26.12
C SER A 148 3.21 19.63 24.95
N PHE A 149 2.94 18.36 25.18
CA PHE A 149 2.92 17.33 24.15
C PHE A 149 1.72 16.41 24.35
N GLY A 150 1.28 15.78 23.27
CA GLY A 150 0.24 14.77 23.35
C GLY A 150 -0.13 14.20 21.99
N PRO A 151 -1.14 13.32 21.94
CA PRO A 151 -1.59 12.71 20.70
C PRO A 151 -2.25 13.75 19.77
N LEU A 152 -1.99 13.66 18.46
CA LEU A 152 -2.57 14.56 17.45
C LEU A 152 -4.10 14.60 17.51
N SER A 153 -4.74 13.46 17.76
CA SER A 153 -6.20 13.36 17.86
C SER A 153 -6.78 14.36 18.85
N PHE A 154 -6.13 14.56 19.99
CA PHE A 154 -6.52 15.57 20.97
C PHE A 154 -6.23 16.99 20.47
N ALA A 155 -5.07 17.22 19.84
CA ALA A 155 -4.73 18.54 19.33
C ALA A 155 -5.76 19.03 18.29
N LEU A 156 -6.20 18.13 17.40
CA LEU A 156 -7.26 18.41 16.42
C LEU A 156 -8.60 18.67 17.09
N ASN A 157 -9.01 17.82 18.05
CA ASN A 157 -10.27 17.96 18.76
C ASN A 157 -10.37 19.27 19.57
N PHE A 158 -9.25 19.74 20.11
CA PHE A 158 -9.17 21.01 20.85
C PHE A 158 -8.79 22.21 19.96
N ALA A 159 -8.66 22.02 18.63
CA ALA A 159 -8.22 23.04 17.68
C ALA A 159 -6.94 23.78 18.12
N MET A 160 -5.99 23.04 18.68
CA MET A 160 -4.74 23.59 19.20
C MET A 160 -3.73 23.81 18.09
N ASN A 161 -2.89 24.83 18.26
CA ASN A 161 -1.66 24.91 17.48
C ASN A 161 -0.70 23.81 17.93
N TYR A 162 -0.02 23.21 16.97
CA TYR A 162 1.05 22.25 17.21
C TYR A 162 2.21 22.50 16.25
N ALA A 163 3.40 22.07 16.65
CA ALA A 163 4.61 22.33 15.88
C ALA A 163 4.73 21.38 14.70
N TRP A 164 5.21 21.89 13.57
CA TRP A 164 5.73 21.05 12.50
C TRP A 164 7.11 20.57 12.89
N MET A 165 7.44 19.33 12.55
CA MET A 165 8.67 18.70 13.02
C MET A 165 9.61 18.41 11.87
N LYS A 166 10.88 18.79 12.05
CA LYS A 166 11.97 18.34 11.19
C LYS A 166 12.24 16.86 11.46
N ASN A 167 12.14 16.02 10.44
CA ASN A 167 12.38 14.58 10.54
C ASN A 167 13.87 14.22 10.36
N GLY A 168 14.18 12.91 10.37
CA GLY A 168 15.55 12.40 10.22
C GLY A 168 16.24 12.74 8.89
N TYR A 169 15.48 13.05 7.83
CA TYR A 169 16.02 13.52 6.53
C TYR A 169 16.27 15.02 6.49
N GLY A 170 15.79 15.74 7.50
CA GLY A 170 15.84 17.19 7.55
C GLY A 170 14.65 17.89 6.88
N ASN A 171 13.64 17.15 6.45
CA ASN A 171 12.39 17.71 5.92
C ASN A 171 11.47 18.13 7.06
N VAL A 172 10.75 19.23 6.89
CA VAL A 172 9.74 19.69 7.84
C VAL A 172 8.39 19.09 7.47
N ILE A 173 7.84 18.28 8.37
CA ILE A 173 6.60 17.53 8.16
C ILE A 173 5.50 18.12 9.04
N ASN A 174 4.28 18.18 8.50
CA ASN A 174 3.06 18.46 9.27
C ASN A 174 2.38 17.14 9.64
N ALA A 175 1.98 16.99 10.90
CA ALA A 175 1.33 15.80 11.44
C ALA A 175 -0.04 15.49 10.81
N GLU A 176 -0.70 16.42 10.11
CA GLU A 176 -1.97 16.18 9.41
C GLU A 176 -1.84 15.52 8.03
N GLN A 177 -0.65 15.45 7.45
CA GLN A 177 -0.47 14.91 6.09
C GLN A 177 -0.60 13.37 6.11
N GLU A 178 -1.13 12.75 5.04
CA GLU A 178 -1.38 11.29 4.91
C GLU A 178 -0.15 10.38 5.15
N GLN A 179 1.04 10.97 5.35
CA GLN A 179 2.35 10.33 5.42
C GLN A 179 2.87 10.10 6.85
N ILE A 180 2.00 10.19 7.88
CA ILE A 180 2.36 10.06 9.30
C ILE A 180 3.10 8.74 9.61
N LEU A 181 2.72 7.65 8.95
CA LEU A 181 3.27 6.32 9.19
C LEU A 181 3.79 5.68 7.92
N GLN A 182 5.11 5.63 7.83
CA GLN A 182 5.82 4.71 6.96
C GLN A 182 6.52 3.70 7.88
N LEU A 183 5.99 2.48 7.97
CA LEU A 183 6.65 1.43 8.73
C LEU A 183 7.79 0.83 7.89
N PRO A 184 8.90 0.40 8.53
CA PRO A 184 9.87 -0.46 7.86
C PRO A 184 9.15 -1.69 7.29
N PRO A 185 9.43 -2.10 6.04
CA PRO A 185 8.82 -3.29 5.43
C PRO A 185 9.13 -4.57 6.22
N ASN A 186 10.15 -4.54 7.08
CA ASN A 186 10.56 -5.62 7.97
C ASN A 186 10.45 -5.19 9.45
N ILE A 187 9.24 -4.99 9.97
CA ILE A 187 9.07 -5.08 11.42
C ILE A 187 9.42 -6.51 11.80
N THR A 188 10.54 -6.69 12.50
CA THR A 188 10.83 -7.94 13.18
C THR A 188 9.75 -8.15 14.23
N MET A 189 8.76 -8.96 13.85
CA MET A 189 7.74 -9.43 14.74
C MET A 189 8.45 -10.19 15.86
N PRO A 190 8.26 -9.77 17.11
CA PRO A 190 8.94 -10.39 18.23
C PRO A 190 8.41 -11.81 18.47
N ASP A 191 9.20 -12.64 19.15
CA ASP A 191 8.81 -14.00 19.54
C ASP A 191 7.42 -14.05 20.21
N GLU A 192 6.73 -15.18 20.12
CA GLU A 192 5.33 -15.41 20.56
C GLU A 192 4.96 -14.90 21.98
N LYS A 193 5.95 -14.66 22.85
CA LYS A 193 5.78 -14.16 24.23
C LYS A 193 6.07 -12.67 24.40
N SER A 194 6.40 -11.98 23.32
CA SER A 194 7.03 -10.66 23.33
C SER A 194 6.19 -9.63 22.59
N PHE A 195 4.87 -9.58 22.84
CA PHE A 195 4.04 -8.41 22.51
C PHE A 195 4.57 -7.09 23.12
N TYR A 196 5.53 -7.19 24.04
CA TYR A 196 6.34 -6.11 24.60
C TYR A 196 7.26 -5.37 23.61
N VAL A 197 7.55 -5.91 22.41
CA VAL A 197 8.44 -5.21 21.45
C VAL A 197 7.74 -4.06 20.72
N PHE A 198 6.40 -4.04 20.71
CA PHE A 198 5.67 -2.86 20.26
C PHE A 198 5.76 -1.70 21.26
N GLU A 199 6.12 -1.94 22.55
CA GLU A 199 6.28 -0.85 23.53
C GLU A 199 7.31 0.21 23.12
N LYS A 200 8.21 -0.10 22.18
CA LYS A 200 9.10 0.90 21.62
C LYS A 200 8.34 1.78 20.62
N PRO A 201 8.25 3.10 20.87
CA PRO A 201 7.65 4.00 19.93
C PRO A 201 8.42 3.98 18.59
N ILE A 202 7.71 4.25 17.50
CA ILE A 202 8.28 4.19 16.15
C ILE A 202 8.96 5.52 15.87
N ILE A 203 10.23 5.44 15.45
CA ILE A 203 11.02 6.60 15.05
C ILE A 203 11.33 6.48 13.57
N ASN A 204 10.67 7.30 12.77
CA ASN A 204 10.79 7.27 11.32
C ASN A 204 12.04 8.04 10.83
N ARG A 205 13.24 7.48 11.07
CA ARG A 205 14.50 8.09 10.62
C ARG A 205 14.75 7.96 9.12
N ASN A 206 14.23 6.89 8.51
CA ASN A 206 14.62 6.41 7.18
C ASN A 206 13.55 6.70 6.10
N PHE A 207 12.62 7.61 6.40
CA PHE A 207 11.54 7.98 5.49
C PHE A 207 11.49 9.51 5.29
N PRO A 208 11.57 10.00 4.04
CA PRO A 208 11.68 11.44 3.75
C PRO A 208 10.45 12.24 4.17
N ASP A 209 9.28 11.61 4.22
CA ASP A 209 8.00 12.27 4.47
C ASP A 209 7.35 11.87 5.79
N ALA A 210 8.06 11.09 6.61
CA ALA A 210 7.43 10.50 7.79
C ALA A 210 7.54 11.38 9.03
N TRP A 211 6.49 11.31 9.85
CA TRP A 211 6.45 11.98 11.15
C TRP A 211 7.44 11.32 12.14
N PRO A 212 8.26 12.09 12.87
CA PRO A 212 9.35 11.54 13.68
C PRO A 212 8.93 10.92 15.02
N MET A 213 7.74 11.26 15.54
CA MET A 213 7.31 10.87 16.88
C MET A 213 5.98 10.12 16.84
N VAL A 214 6.02 8.79 16.78
CA VAL A 214 4.82 7.97 16.67
C VAL A 214 4.73 6.95 17.80
N ALA A 215 3.57 6.91 18.46
CA ALA A 215 3.26 5.94 19.52
C ALA A 215 2.07 5.07 19.12
N MET A 216 2.05 3.80 19.53
CA MET A 216 0.86 2.96 19.37
C MET A 216 0.06 2.90 20.66
N THR A 217 -1.24 2.67 20.52
CA THR A 217 -2.14 2.40 21.65
C THR A 217 -2.46 0.91 21.70
N TYR A 218 -2.48 0.36 22.90
CA TYR A 218 -2.65 -1.06 23.17
C TYR A 218 -3.92 -1.34 23.95
N ILE A 219 -4.45 -2.52 23.73
CA ILE A 219 -5.38 -3.16 24.66
C ILE A 219 -4.64 -4.28 25.38
N ASN A 220 -4.73 -4.25 26.70
CA ASN A 220 -4.11 -5.23 27.56
C ASN A 220 -5.16 -6.27 27.94
N VAL A 221 -4.93 -7.52 27.56
CA VAL A 221 -5.87 -8.61 27.79
C VAL A 221 -5.18 -9.70 28.60
N ASN A 222 -5.76 -10.05 29.75
CA ASN A 222 -5.42 -11.31 30.39
C ASN A 222 -6.06 -12.42 29.56
N VAL A 223 -5.24 -13.23 28.87
CA VAL A 223 -5.71 -14.20 27.87
C VAL A 223 -6.32 -15.46 28.47
N THR A 224 -5.95 -15.84 29.70
CA THR A 224 -6.41 -17.07 30.38
C THR A 224 -7.49 -16.83 31.45
N ALA A 225 -7.93 -15.58 31.64
CA ALA A 225 -8.91 -15.27 32.68
C ALA A 225 -10.25 -15.98 32.45
N ASN A 226 -10.78 -16.59 33.51
CA ASN A 226 -12.00 -17.40 33.47
C ASN A 226 -13.27 -16.66 33.90
N ASP A 227 -13.19 -15.36 34.18
CA ASP A 227 -14.32 -14.55 34.61
C ASP A 227 -15.01 -13.89 33.41
N ARG A 228 -16.34 -13.70 33.51
CA ARG A 228 -17.12 -12.92 32.52
C ARG A 228 -16.91 -13.35 31.06
N CYS A 229 -16.85 -14.65 30.78
CA CYS A 229 -16.59 -15.19 29.43
C CYS A 229 -17.42 -14.55 28.31
N ASN A 230 -18.71 -14.26 28.54
CA ASN A 230 -19.57 -13.61 27.54
C ASN A 230 -19.11 -12.19 27.22
N LEU A 231 -18.79 -11.39 28.25
CA LEU A 231 -18.28 -10.03 28.07
C LEU A 231 -16.91 -10.05 27.40
N ARG A 232 -16.04 -10.98 27.79
CA ARG A 232 -14.72 -11.17 27.16
C ARG A 232 -14.86 -11.54 25.69
N ARG A 233 -15.82 -12.41 25.35
CA ARG A 233 -16.15 -12.75 23.96
C ARG A 233 -16.57 -11.49 23.20
N ASP A 234 -17.51 -10.71 23.72
CA ASP A 234 -17.98 -9.48 23.07
C ASP A 234 -16.88 -8.42 22.94
N ALA A 235 -15.97 -8.32 23.91
CA ALA A 235 -14.80 -7.45 23.83
C ALA A 235 -13.83 -7.91 22.73
N ALA A 236 -13.54 -9.21 22.67
CA ALA A 236 -12.68 -9.79 21.64
C ALA A 236 -13.30 -9.58 20.23
N LYS A 237 -14.63 -9.72 20.11
CA LYS A 237 -15.40 -9.39 18.89
C LYS A 237 -15.23 -7.93 18.47
N PHE A 238 -15.29 -7.02 19.43
CA PHE A 238 -15.07 -5.60 19.21
C PHE A 238 -13.64 -5.32 18.74
N PHE A 239 -12.63 -6.01 19.27
CA PHE A 239 -11.23 -5.82 18.83
C PHE A 239 -11.02 -6.26 17.39
N VAL A 240 -11.60 -7.40 16.98
CA VAL A 240 -11.56 -7.81 15.57
C VAL A 240 -12.24 -6.76 14.69
N TRP A 241 -13.38 -6.21 15.12
CA TRP A 241 -14.06 -5.16 14.38
C TRP A 241 -13.21 -3.89 14.26
N VAL A 242 -12.53 -3.45 15.32
CA VAL A 242 -11.63 -2.28 15.29
C VAL A 242 -10.53 -2.46 14.24
N LEU A 243 -9.94 -3.65 14.16
CA LEU A 243 -8.84 -3.93 13.23
C LEU A 243 -9.30 -4.11 11.77
N THR A 244 -10.45 -4.74 11.55
CA THR A 244 -10.85 -5.21 10.20
C THR A 244 -11.93 -4.37 9.53
N SER A 245 -12.67 -3.57 10.29
CA SER A 245 -13.80 -2.80 9.77
C SER A 245 -13.33 -1.55 9.05
N LYS A 246 -13.74 -1.40 7.78
CA LYS A 246 -13.54 -0.15 7.02
C LYS A 246 -14.18 1.05 7.73
N SER A 247 -15.31 0.86 8.39
CA SER A 247 -15.97 1.94 9.15
C SER A 247 -15.16 2.34 10.38
N ALA A 248 -14.57 1.38 11.10
CA ALA A 248 -13.68 1.67 12.22
C ALA A 248 -12.43 2.40 11.74
N SER A 249 -11.83 1.92 10.65
CA SER A 249 -10.67 2.52 10.00
C SER A 249 -10.92 3.97 9.55
N TYR A 250 -12.11 4.23 8.98
CA TYR A 250 -12.52 5.58 8.58
C TYR A 250 -12.72 6.51 9.78
N LEU A 251 -13.38 6.02 10.84
CA LEU A 251 -13.59 6.80 12.06
C LEU A 251 -12.27 7.12 12.78
N ALA A 252 -11.34 6.17 12.84
CA ALA A 252 -10.01 6.39 13.41
C ALA A 252 -9.25 7.48 12.64
N ALA A 253 -9.20 7.38 11.30
CA ALA A 253 -8.57 8.38 10.44
C ALA A 253 -9.19 9.77 10.60
N LEU A 254 -10.52 9.87 10.64
CA LEU A 254 -11.24 11.13 10.84
C LEU A 254 -10.90 11.82 12.17
N ASN A 255 -10.50 11.06 13.19
CA ASN A 255 -10.16 11.55 14.51
C ASN A 255 -8.64 11.70 14.73
N GLY A 256 -7.82 11.71 13.66
CA GLY A 256 -6.38 11.92 13.78
C GLY A 256 -5.59 10.72 14.31
N PHE A 257 -6.18 9.52 14.27
CA PHE A 257 -5.44 8.28 14.44
C PHE A 257 -5.02 7.72 13.08
N VAL A 258 -3.97 6.92 13.08
CA VAL A 258 -3.58 6.15 11.91
C VAL A 258 -3.90 4.68 12.15
N ASN A 259 -4.45 4.06 11.12
CA ASN A 259 -4.83 2.65 11.16
C ASN A 259 -3.59 1.77 11.31
N ILE A 260 -3.78 0.63 11.96
CA ILE A 260 -2.76 -0.40 12.05
C ILE A 260 -2.41 -0.87 10.63
N PRO A 261 -1.13 -0.86 10.21
CA PRO A 261 -0.79 -1.26 8.86
C PRO A 261 -1.08 -2.75 8.62
N PRO A 262 -1.41 -3.16 7.38
CA PRO A 262 -1.93 -4.50 7.13
C PRO A 262 -0.93 -5.61 7.49
N GLN A 263 0.38 -5.34 7.45
CA GLN A 263 1.41 -6.27 7.93
C GLN A 263 1.20 -6.63 9.41
N LEU A 264 0.87 -5.63 10.23
CA LEU A 264 0.66 -5.82 11.66
C LEU A 264 -0.71 -6.40 11.97
N GLU A 265 -1.75 -6.02 11.20
CA GLU A 265 -3.07 -6.65 11.27
C GLU A 265 -2.97 -8.17 11.02
N SER A 266 -2.22 -8.58 9.98
CA SER A 266 -2.01 -9.99 9.65
C SER A 266 -1.32 -10.80 10.75
N TYR A 267 -0.54 -10.13 11.61
CA TYR A 267 0.09 -10.75 12.77
C TYR A 267 -0.84 -10.76 13.99
N ILE A 268 -1.58 -9.67 14.25
CA ILE A 268 -2.47 -9.58 15.42
C ILE A 268 -3.65 -10.54 15.30
N LEU A 269 -4.34 -10.56 14.16
CA LEU A 269 -5.61 -11.27 14.00
C LEU A 269 -5.52 -12.76 14.33
N PRO A 270 -4.52 -13.52 13.84
CA PRO A 270 -4.35 -14.90 14.24
C PRO A 270 -4.21 -15.04 15.75
N HIS A 271 -3.45 -14.17 16.42
CA HIS A 271 -3.20 -14.28 17.87
C HIS A 271 -4.40 -13.95 18.74
N LEU A 272 -5.50 -13.41 18.22
CA LEU A 272 -6.72 -13.20 19.01
C LEU A 272 -7.37 -14.53 19.45
N HIS A 273 -7.01 -15.67 18.84
CA HIS A 273 -7.44 -16.99 19.30
C HIS A 273 -6.90 -17.37 20.68
N THR A 274 -5.80 -16.74 21.12
CA THR A 274 -5.20 -17.00 22.45
C THR A 274 -6.08 -16.49 23.57
N ILE A 275 -7.06 -15.63 23.29
CA ILE A 275 -8.04 -15.17 24.27
C ILE A 275 -9.01 -16.32 24.56
N GLU A 276 -8.79 -16.95 25.70
CA GLU A 276 -9.52 -18.13 26.16
C GLU A 276 -10.42 -17.80 27.36
N CYS A 277 -11.36 -18.70 27.62
CA CYS A 277 -12.10 -18.81 28.87
C CYS A 277 -12.31 -20.29 29.19
N SER A 278 -11.88 -20.72 30.37
CA SER A 278 -11.93 -22.12 30.82
C SER A 278 -11.24 -23.10 29.87
N GLY A 279 -10.17 -22.65 29.19
CA GLY A 279 -9.43 -23.45 28.20
C GLY A 279 -10.11 -23.59 26.84
N GLU A 280 -11.23 -22.90 26.61
CA GLU A 280 -11.85 -22.78 25.28
C GLU A 280 -11.58 -21.38 24.71
N SER A 281 -11.14 -21.33 23.45
CA SER A 281 -10.96 -20.06 22.75
C SER A 281 -12.30 -19.32 22.61
N LEU A 282 -12.33 -18.04 22.98
CA LEU A 282 -13.54 -17.21 22.92
C LEU A 282 -13.88 -16.76 21.50
N LEU A 283 -12.89 -16.75 20.61
CA LEU A 283 -13.04 -16.42 19.21
C LEU A 283 -12.69 -17.65 18.37
N SER A 284 -13.66 -18.15 17.62
CA SER A 284 -13.41 -19.15 16.59
C SER A 284 -12.76 -18.48 15.37
N TYR A 285 -11.51 -18.03 15.48
CA TYR A 285 -10.82 -17.55 14.29
C TYR A 285 -10.42 -18.75 13.43
N ARG A 286 -11.09 -18.91 12.29
CA ARG A 286 -10.75 -19.93 11.31
C ARG A 286 -10.38 -19.25 10.01
N ILE A 287 -9.14 -19.44 9.58
CA ILE A 287 -8.79 -19.17 8.19
C ILE A 287 -9.39 -20.30 7.37
N VAL A 288 -10.48 -20.01 6.67
CA VAL A 288 -11.08 -20.97 5.77
C VAL A 288 -10.44 -20.73 4.41
N PRO A 289 -9.75 -21.74 3.85
CA PRO A 289 -9.25 -21.61 2.50
C PRO A 289 -10.42 -21.32 1.59
N LYS A 290 -10.32 -20.21 0.86
CA LYS A 290 -11.37 -19.78 -0.05
C LYS A 290 -11.33 -20.73 -1.26
N HIS A 291 -11.93 -21.91 -1.10
CA HIS A 291 -12.14 -22.82 -2.21
C HIS A 291 -13.14 -22.15 -3.15
N ASN A 292 -12.62 -21.53 -4.20
CA ASN A 292 -13.42 -21.00 -5.29
C ASN A 292 -14.02 -22.19 -6.07
N THR A 293 -15.03 -22.87 -5.55
CA THR A 293 -15.69 -24.01 -6.20
C THR A 293 -16.31 -23.61 -7.56
N ALA A 294 -16.68 -22.34 -7.72
CA ALA A 294 -17.11 -21.75 -8.99
C ALA A 294 -15.98 -21.58 -10.04
N SER A 295 -14.71 -21.71 -9.66
CA SER A 295 -13.55 -21.33 -10.49
C SER A 295 -12.81 -22.48 -11.19
N ILE A 296 -13.05 -23.73 -10.79
CA ILE A 296 -12.41 -24.88 -11.45
C ILE A 296 -12.79 -24.90 -12.95
N GLY A 297 -14.03 -24.51 -13.27
CA GLY A 297 -14.48 -24.38 -14.66
C GLY A 297 -13.64 -23.39 -15.48
N GLY A 298 -13.27 -22.24 -14.91
CA GLY A 298 -12.43 -21.25 -15.58
C GLY A 298 -11.03 -21.77 -15.90
N LEU A 299 -10.41 -22.49 -14.95
CA LEU A 299 -9.11 -23.13 -15.16
C LEU A 299 -9.16 -24.24 -16.21
N VAL A 300 -10.19 -25.09 -16.17
CA VAL A 300 -10.35 -26.19 -17.14
C VAL A 300 -10.55 -25.63 -18.55
N VAL A 301 -11.41 -24.62 -18.70
CA VAL A 301 -11.65 -23.95 -19.99
C VAL A 301 -10.36 -23.30 -20.50
N SER A 302 -9.65 -22.57 -19.63
CA SER A 302 -8.36 -21.95 -19.96
C SER A 302 -7.33 -22.98 -20.42
N PHE A 303 -7.21 -24.12 -19.73
CA PHE A 303 -6.28 -25.19 -20.09
C PHE A 303 -6.61 -25.81 -21.45
N VAL A 304 -7.89 -26.12 -21.71
CA VAL A 304 -8.33 -26.69 -22.99
C VAL A 304 -8.04 -25.73 -24.15
N ILE A 305 -8.36 -24.45 -23.97
CA ILE A 305 -8.09 -23.41 -24.97
C ILE A 305 -6.58 -23.26 -25.20
N CYS A 306 -5.78 -23.23 -24.12
CA CYS A 306 -4.33 -23.16 -24.19
C CYS A 306 -3.74 -24.30 -25.04
N VAL A 307 -4.14 -25.55 -24.78
CA VAL A 307 -3.72 -26.71 -25.57
C VAL A 307 -4.16 -26.58 -27.03
N PHE A 308 -5.41 -26.16 -27.26
CA PHE A 308 -5.92 -25.96 -28.62
C PHE A 308 -5.10 -24.92 -29.40
N VAL A 309 -4.81 -23.76 -28.80
CA VAL A 309 -4.02 -22.68 -29.43
C VAL A 309 -2.61 -23.15 -29.76
N VAL A 310 -1.94 -23.86 -28.85
CA VAL A 310 -0.60 -24.42 -29.08
C VAL A 310 -0.62 -25.44 -30.22
N VAL A 311 -1.57 -26.37 -30.23
CA VAL A 311 -1.70 -27.38 -31.29
C VAL A 311 -1.96 -26.72 -32.64
N VAL A 312 -2.91 -25.78 -32.71
CA VAL A 312 -3.22 -25.02 -33.93
C VAL A 312 -2.00 -24.24 -34.42
N HIS A 313 -1.26 -23.59 -33.52
CA HIS A 313 -0.03 -22.87 -33.88
C HIS A 313 1.02 -23.81 -34.47
N ILE A 314 1.28 -24.96 -33.83
CA ILE A 314 2.22 -25.98 -34.33
C ILE A 314 1.81 -26.49 -35.71
N LEU A 315 0.52 -26.77 -35.92
CA LEU A 315 -0.01 -27.22 -37.21
C LEU A 315 0.11 -26.15 -38.30
N LEU A 316 0.00 -24.87 -37.95
CA LEU A 316 0.13 -23.76 -38.88
C LEU A 316 1.59 -23.35 -39.14
N LEU A 317 2.56 -23.72 -38.28
CA LEU A 317 3.99 -23.37 -38.45
C LEU A 317 4.55 -23.62 -39.87
N PRO A 318 4.24 -24.76 -40.54
CA PRO A 318 4.72 -25.04 -41.89
C PRO A 318 4.07 -24.17 -42.97
N THR A 319 2.83 -23.71 -42.75
CA THR A 319 2.04 -22.97 -43.74
C THR A 319 2.51 -21.52 -43.92
N TYR A 320 3.26 -20.98 -42.96
CA TYR A 320 3.84 -19.64 -43.03
C TYR A 320 4.98 -19.57 -44.06
N LYS A 321 4.66 -19.45 -45.36
CA LYS A 321 5.66 -19.28 -46.44
C LYS A 321 6.48 -17.99 -46.27
N HIS A 322 7.81 -18.13 -46.30
CA HIS A 322 8.89 -17.14 -46.52
C HIS A 322 8.93 -15.79 -45.78
N ARG A 323 8.00 -15.44 -44.88
CA ARG A 323 8.08 -14.18 -44.10
C ARG A 323 8.43 -14.43 -42.63
N LEU A 324 9.73 -14.42 -42.31
CA LEU A 324 10.29 -14.61 -40.95
C LEU A 324 9.57 -13.76 -39.89
N VAL A 325 9.25 -12.50 -40.21
CA VAL A 325 8.53 -11.56 -39.32
C VAL A 325 7.17 -12.11 -38.87
N SER A 326 6.40 -12.70 -39.80
CA SER A 326 5.08 -13.26 -39.49
C SER A 326 5.17 -14.50 -38.60
N LYS A 327 6.23 -15.29 -38.72
CA LYS A 327 6.49 -16.45 -37.86
C LYS A 327 6.79 -16.01 -36.43
N VAL A 328 7.70 -15.05 -36.29
CA VAL A 328 8.12 -14.52 -34.97
C VAL A 328 6.93 -13.87 -34.24
N LEU A 329 6.19 -12.97 -34.89
CA LEU A 329 5.02 -12.32 -34.28
C LEU A 329 3.94 -13.33 -33.85
N THR A 330 3.64 -14.34 -34.68
CA THR A 330 2.63 -15.34 -34.32
C THR A 330 3.10 -16.25 -33.19
N SER A 331 4.40 -16.57 -33.12
CA SER A 331 4.97 -17.33 -32.00
C SER A 331 4.98 -16.53 -30.70
N ILE A 332 5.30 -15.23 -30.75
CA ILE A 332 5.21 -14.34 -29.58
C ILE A 332 3.76 -14.22 -29.11
N LEU A 333 2.80 -14.07 -30.05
CA LEU A 333 1.38 -14.08 -29.73
C LEU A 333 0.98 -15.35 -28.98
N CYS A 334 1.26 -16.53 -29.56
CA CYS A 334 0.96 -17.82 -28.94
C CYS A 334 1.60 -17.94 -27.55
N PHE A 335 2.86 -17.54 -27.40
CA PHE A 335 3.55 -17.56 -26.11
C PHE A 335 2.87 -16.64 -25.08
N SER A 336 2.49 -15.42 -25.48
CA SER A 336 1.77 -14.48 -24.61
C SER A 336 0.39 -15.02 -24.19
N SER A 337 -0.34 -15.66 -25.10
CA SER A 337 -1.63 -16.29 -24.80
C SER A 337 -1.47 -17.43 -23.79
N VAL A 338 -0.45 -18.28 -23.96
CA VAL A 338 -0.13 -19.36 -23.00
C VAL A 338 0.17 -18.80 -21.61
N ILE A 339 1.00 -17.76 -21.50
CA ILE A 339 1.30 -17.17 -20.18
C ILE A 339 0.05 -16.53 -19.59
N ASN A 340 -0.79 -15.86 -20.38
CA ASN A 340 -2.06 -15.31 -19.91
C ASN A 340 -2.99 -16.39 -19.34
N TYR A 341 -3.11 -17.53 -20.02
CA TYR A 341 -3.89 -18.67 -19.52
C TYR A 341 -3.31 -19.27 -18.24
N LEU A 342 -1.98 -19.39 -18.17
CA LEU A 342 -1.27 -19.85 -16.97
C LEU A 342 -1.37 -18.85 -15.81
N SER A 343 -1.52 -17.56 -16.09
CA SER A 343 -1.66 -16.53 -15.05
C SER A 343 -2.87 -16.79 -14.15
N LEU A 344 -3.94 -17.36 -14.69
CA LEU A 344 -5.16 -17.72 -13.95
C LEU A 344 -4.91 -18.76 -12.85
N ILE A 345 -3.85 -19.56 -12.96
CA ILE A 345 -3.44 -20.51 -11.91
C ILE A 345 -3.02 -19.73 -10.66
N PHE A 346 -2.23 -18.66 -10.80
CA PHE A 346 -1.79 -17.85 -9.66
C PHE A 346 -2.95 -17.11 -9.00
N TRP A 347 -3.97 -16.73 -9.78
CA TRP A 347 -5.21 -16.15 -9.26
C TRP A 347 -6.11 -17.17 -8.55
N PHE A 348 -5.98 -18.46 -8.87
CA PHE A 348 -6.67 -19.55 -8.18
C PHE A 348 -5.95 -19.98 -6.89
N LEU A 349 -4.62 -19.95 -6.87
CA LEU A 349 -3.84 -20.28 -5.69
C LEU A 349 -4.21 -19.35 -4.54
N GLU A 350 -4.22 -19.89 -3.32
CA GLU A 350 -4.48 -19.13 -2.11
C GLU A 350 -3.38 -18.09 -1.90
N ALA A 351 -3.74 -16.90 -1.43
CA ALA A 351 -2.83 -15.78 -1.26
C ALA A 351 -2.04 -15.88 0.06
N ASP A 352 -1.64 -17.07 0.52
CA ASP A 352 -1.00 -17.30 1.82
C ASP A 352 0.44 -16.77 1.91
N ARG A 353 1.05 -16.42 0.76
CA ARG A 353 2.43 -15.97 0.65
C ARG A 353 2.54 -14.73 -0.22
N ASN A 354 3.41 -13.80 0.18
CA ASN A 354 3.74 -12.60 -0.60
C ASN A 354 4.23 -12.95 -2.02
N ALA A 355 4.94 -14.08 -2.18
CA ALA A 355 5.40 -14.54 -3.49
C ALA A 355 4.24 -14.86 -4.46
N ILE A 356 3.10 -15.35 -3.96
CA ILE A 356 1.92 -15.64 -4.77
C ILE A 356 1.26 -14.32 -5.19
N CYS A 357 1.16 -13.36 -4.27
CA CYS A 357 0.65 -12.02 -4.57
C CYS A 357 1.49 -11.32 -5.65
N LEU A 358 2.82 -11.40 -5.54
CA LEU A 358 3.73 -10.89 -6.55
C LEU A 358 3.52 -11.58 -7.90
N ALA A 359 3.45 -12.91 -7.92
CA ALA A 359 3.27 -13.68 -9.15
C ALA A 359 1.94 -13.38 -9.85
N ARG A 360 0.84 -13.19 -9.11
CA ARG A 360 -0.49 -12.84 -9.65
C ARG A 360 -0.42 -11.61 -10.56
N VAL A 361 0.21 -10.54 -10.09
CA VAL A 361 0.30 -9.26 -10.82
C VAL A 361 1.32 -9.35 -11.94
N TRP A 362 2.54 -9.81 -11.64
CA TRP A 362 3.64 -9.81 -12.61
C TRP A 362 3.35 -10.68 -13.83
N VAL A 363 2.89 -11.91 -13.61
CA VAL A 363 2.63 -12.86 -14.70
C VAL A 363 1.50 -12.34 -15.59
N PHE A 364 0.42 -11.82 -14.98
CA PHE A 364 -0.71 -11.27 -15.72
C PHE A 364 -0.32 -10.02 -16.53
N ALA A 365 0.34 -9.04 -15.90
CA ALA A 365 0.69 -7.77 -16.53
C ALA A 365 1.70 -7.94 -17.69
N ILE A 366 2.73 -8.79 -17.51
CA ILE A 366 3.70 -9.09 -18.57
C ILE A 366 3.03 -9.80 -19.75
N ALA A 367 2.21 -10.81 -19.48
CA ALA A 367 1.55 -11.58 -20.52
C ALA A 367 0.59 -10.71 -21.35
N ASN A 368 -0.20 -9.87 -20.69
CA ASN A 368 -1.12 -8.95 -21.34
C ASN A 368 -0.37 -7.87 -22.15
N THR A 369 0.74 -7.34 -21.62
CA THR A 369 1.59 -6.38 -22.35
C THR A 369 2.16 -6.98 -23.62
N LEU A 370 2.68 -8.21 -23.56
CA LEU A 370 3.19 -8.92 -24.74
C LEU A 370 2.10 -9.13 -25.79
N LEU A 371 0.91 -9.58 -25.36
CA LEU A 371 -0.24 -9.81 -26.23
C LEU A 371 -0.63 -8.52 -26.97
N MET A 372 -0.81 -7.43 -26.23
CA MET A 372 -1.20 -6.13 -26.79
C MET A 372 -0.10 -5.53 -27.67
N SER A 373 1.17 -5.70 -27.32
CA SER A 373 2.31 -5.19 -28.09
C SER A 373 2.40 -5.83 -29.48
N VAL A 374 2.11 -7.13 -29.61
CA VAL A 374 2.10 -7.83 -30.90
C VAL A 374 0.97 -7.31 -31.80
N VAL A 375 -0.22 -7.13 -31.22
CA VAL A 375 -1.39 -6.58 -31.91
C VAL A 375 -1.12 -5.15 -32.38
N PHE A 376 -0.63 -4.31 -31.48
CA PHE A 376 -0.31 -2.92 -31.75
C PHE A 376 0.79 -2.76 -32.81
N ASN A 377 1.86 -3.55 -32.73
CA ASN A 377 2.89 -3.53 -33.77
C ASN A 377 2.28 -3.90 -35.13
N THR A 378 1.37 -4.88 -35.18
CA THR A 378 0.69 -5.26 -36.42
C THR A 378 -0.15 -4.12 -37.00
N THR A 379 -0.86 -3.34 -36.18
CA THR A 379 -1.67 -2.21 -36.66
C THR A 379 -0.80 -1.02 -37.10
N LEU A 380 0.25 -0.72 -36.35
CA LEU A 380 1.22 0.34 -36.66
C LEU A 380 1.92 0.11 -38.00
N GLN A 381 2.21 -1.14 -38.31
CA GLN A 381 2.78 -1.55 -39.59
C GLN A 381 1.87 -1.20 -40.79
N TYR A 382 0.56 -1.41 -40.67
CA TYR A 382 -0.39 -0.99 -41.71
C TYR A 382 -0.50 0.52 -41.82
N TYR A 383 -0.43 1.22 -40.70
CA TYR A 383 -0.43 2.69 -40.67
C TYR A 383 0.74 3.29 -41.45
N PHE A 384 1.95 2.78 -41.23
CA PHE A 384 3.12 3.21 -42.01
C PHE A 384 3.03 2.88 -43.50
N ILE A 385 2.48 1.71 -43.85
CA ILE A 385 2.22 1.36 -45.26
C ILE A 385 1.24 2.37 -45.89
N LYS A 386 0.18 2.74 -45.18
CA LYS A 386 -0.83 3.70 -45.66
C LYS A 386 -0.24 5.09 -45.89
N ILE A 387 0.52 5.62 -44.93
CA ILE A 387 1.22 6.91 -45.08
C ILE A 387 2.12 6.88 -46.31
N THR A 388 2.90 5.80 -46.48
CA THR A 388 3.81 5.67 -47.63
C THR A 388 3.05 5.68 -48.97
N ILE A 389 1.85 5.09 -49.02
CA ILE A 389 0.99 5.10 -50.22
C ILE A 389 0.44 6.50 -50.48
N ASP A 390 0.02 7.22 -49.44
CA ASP A 390 -0.61 8.54 -49.57
C ASP A 390 0.39 9.65 -49.93
N ASP A 391 1.65 9.55 -49.48
CA ASP A 391 2.68 10.58 -49.70
C ASP A 391 3.46 10.43 -51.04
N HIS A 392 3.16 9.44 -51.89
CA HIS A 392 3.93 9.14 -53.13
C HIS A 392 5.47 9.10 -52.92
N ALA A 393 5.93 8.84 -51.70
CA ALA A 393 7.34 8.93 -51.35
C ALA A 393 8.10 7.70 -51.86
N GLN A 394 8.91 7.89 -52.90
CA GLN A 394 9.97 6.94 -53.27
C GLN A 394 11.01 6.89 -52.14
N MET A 395 10.83 5.99 -51.16
CA MET A 395 11.94 5.59 -50.30
C MET A 395 12.53 4.27 -50.78
N ASN A 396 13.77 4.36 -51.23
CA ASN A 396 14.64 3.27 -51.67
C ASN A 396 15.34 2.58 -50.48
N THR A 397 14.76 2.61 -49.28
CA THR A 397 15.34 1.99 -48.09
C THR A 397 14.64 0.67 -47.81
N LYS A 398 15.39 -0.43 -47.93
CA LYS A 398 15.05 -1.71 -47.29
C LYS A 398 14.99 -1.47 -45.78
N PHE A 399 13.88 -0.93 -45.28
CA PHE A 399 13.62 -0.85 -43.85
C PHE A 399 13.49 -2.29 -43.36
N SER A 400 14.55 -2.80 -42.71
CA SER A 400 14.49 -4.15 -42.16
C SER A 400 13.44 -4.12 -41.06
N PHE A 401 12.30 -4.72 -41.33
CA PHE A 401 11.09 -4.57 -40.53
C PHE A 401 11.14 -5.37 -39.22
N LEU A 402 12.09 -6.32 -39.10
CA LEU A 402 12.18 -7.25 -37.99
C LEU A 402 12.88 -6.66 -36.74
N PRO A 403 14.05 -5.99 -36.83
CA PRO A 403 14.67 -5.34 -35.68
C PRO A 403 13.80 -4.21 -35.11
N SER A 404 13.11 -3.45 -35.97
CA SER A 404 12.17 -2.41 -35.54
C SER A 404 10.94 -2.99 -34.82
N THR A 405 10.41 -4.12 -35.28
CA THR A 405 9.27 -4.82 -34.64
C THR A 405 9.62 -5.30 -33.24
N LEU A 406 10.75 -6.01 -33.09
CA LEU A 406 11.19 -6.52 -31.80
C LEU A 406 11.59 -5.38 -30.84
N GLY A 407 12.15 -4.29 -31.37
CA GLY A 407 12.45 -3.09 -30.60
C GLY A 407 11.19 -2.44 -30.01
N ILE A 408 10.10 -2.32 -30.79
CA ILE A 408 8.83 -1.76 -30.30
C ILE A 408 8.24 -2.64 -29.21
N ILE A 409 8.11 -3.95 -29.44
CA ILE A 409 7.58 -4.90 -28.45
C ILE A 409 8.44 -4.89 -27.17
N GLY A 410 9.76 -4.89 -27.33
CA GLY A 410 10.71 -4.82 -26.22
C GLY A 410 10.59 -3.52 -25.42
N SER A 411 10.33 -2.39 -26.07
CA SER A 411 10.17 -1.09 -25.40
C SER A 411 8.93 -1.04 -24.51
N PHE A 412 7.80 -1.56 -24.96
CA PHE A 412 6.59 -1.65 -24.12
C PHE A 412 6.78 -2.60 -22.96
N LEU A 413 7.42 -3.75 -23.19
CA LEU A 413 7.74 -4.69 -22.12
C LEU A 413 8.69 -4.06 -21.09
N LEU A 414 9.68 -3.28 -21.52
CA LEU A 414 10.60 -2.59 -20.62
C LEU A 414 9.87 -1.56 -19.76
N ILE A 415 8.98 -0.75 -20.35
CA ILE A 415 8.15 0.22 -19.61
C ILE A 415 7.32 -0.51 -18.55
N GLN A 416 6.69 -1.63 -18.92
CA GLN A 416 5.90 -2.43 -17.98
C GLN A 416 6.75 -2.99 -16.85
N ILE A 417 7.95 -3.52 -17.14
CA ILE A 417 8.86 -4.03 -16.12
C ILE A 417 9.27 -2.90 -15.17
N VAL A 418 9.60 -1.72 -15.67
CA VAL A 418 9.94 -0.56 -14.83
C VAL A 418 8.76 -0.18 -13.95
N LEU A 419 7.54 -0.13 -14.50
CA LEU A 419 6.33 0.18 -13.73
C LEU A 419 6.11 -0.83 -12.59
N LEU A 420 6.21 -2.12 -12.88
CA LEU A 420 6.07 -3.18 -11.89
C LEU A 420 7.19 -3.15 -10.83
N VAL A 421 8.44 -2.88 -11.22
CA VAL A 421 9.55 -2.74 -10.27
C VAL A 421 9.29 -1.55 -9.34
N VAL A 422 8.94 -0.38 -9.88
CA VAL A 422 8.64 0.81 -9.09
C VAL A 422 7.51 0.53 -8.11
N TRP A 423 6.42 -0.10 -8.57
CA TRP A 423 5.33 -0.50 -7.70
C TRP A 423 5.84 -1.41 -6.57
N THR A 424 6.51 -2.52 -6.90
CA THR A 424 6.96 -3.49 -5.87
C THR A 424 7.93 -2.93 -4.85
N VAL A 425 8.73 -1.92 -5.22
CA VAL A 425 9.72 -1.30 -4.32
C VAL A 425 9.09 -0.23 -3.45
N VAL A 426 8.18 0.58 -4.01
CA VAL A 426 7.53 1.69 -3.31
C VAL A 426 6.40 1.20 -2.41
N ASP A 427 5.63 0.21 -2.87
CA ASP A 427 4.41 -0.28 -2.22
C ASP A 427 4.27 -1.80 -2.47
N PRO A 428 4.98 -2.63 -1.68
CA PRO A 428 5.05 -4.07 -1.91
C PRO A 428 3.73 -4.78 -1.65
N TYR A 429 3.39 -5.75 -2.50
CA TYR A 429 2.23 -6.63 -2.28
C TYR A 429 2.47 -7.59 -1.13
N ILE A 430 1.52 -7.62 -0.21
CA ILE A 430 1.56 -8.48 0.96
C ILE A 430 0.32 -9.37 1.02
N SER A 431 0.53 -10.58 1.52
CA SER A 431 -0.55 -11.44 1.96
C SER A 431 -1.17 -10.83 3.22
N VAL A 432 -2.48 -10.61 3.20
CA VAL A 432 -3.25 -10.12 4.35
C VAL A 432 -4.42 -11.05 4.60
N VAL A 433 -4.88 -11.15 5.85
CA VAL A 433 -6.09 -11.89 6.15
C VAL A 433 -7.27 -10.94 6.13
N GLN A 434 -8.19 -11.15 5.18
CA GLN A 434 -9.46 -10.44 5.16
C GLN A 434 -10.52 -11.25 5.90
N VAL A 435 -11.18 -10.63 6.89
CA VAL A 435 -12.30 -11.26 7.61
C VAL A 435 -13.58 -11.12 6.79
N THR A 436 -14.18 -12.25 6.41
CA THR A 436 -15.37 -12.32 5.53
C THR A 436 -16.69 -12.48 6.29
N ASN A 437 -16.67 -13.07 7.48
CA ASN A 437 -17.83 -13.22 8.34
C ASN A 437 -17.51 -12.69 9.73
N GLN A 438 -18.21 -11.64 10.18
CA GLN A 438 -18.02 -11.02 11.49
C GLN A 438 -18.65 -11.82 12.64
N VAL A 439 -19.48 -12.83 12.35
CA VAL A 439 -20.15 -13.64 13.40
C VAL A 439 -19.24 -14.77 13.88
N ASP A 440 -18.60 -15.47 12.93
CA ASP A 440 -17.69 -16.61 13.17
C ASP A 440 -16.22 -16.28 12.87
N TYR A 441 -15.90 -15.01 12.60
CA TYR A 441 -14.55 -14.51 12.27
C TYR A 441 -13.77 -15.40 11.31
N VAL A 442 -14.43 -15.71 10.19
CA VAL A 442 -13.83 -16.50 9.11
C VAL A 442 -12.94 -15.60 8.25
N GLY A 443 -11.64 -15.80 8.36
CA GLY A 443 -10.63 -15.13 7.55
C GLY A 443 -10.37 -15.87 6.24
N SER A 444 -10.00 -15.15 5.19
CA SER A 444 -9.38 -15.71 3.98
C SER A 444 -8.19 -14.85 3.59
N TYR A 445 -7.12 -15.48 3.10
CA TYR A 445 -5.99 -14.73 2.58
C TYR A 445 -6.38 -13.95 1.31
N ALA A 446 -5.93 -12.71 1.25
CA ALA A 446 -6.05 -11.81 0.11
C ALA A 446 -4.71 -11.11 -0.13
N CYS A 447 -4.53 -10.58 -1.34
CA CYS A 447 -3.35 -9.77 -1.65
C CYS A 447 -3.71 -8.29 -1.55
N ASP A 448 -2.98 -7.54 -0.73
CA ASP A 448 -3.23 -6.12 -0.52
C ASP A 448 -1.95 -5.29 -0.57
N SER A 449 -2.12 -3.99 -0.73
CA SER A 449 -1.07 -2.98 -0.84
C SER A 449 -1.66 -1.62 -0.43
N THR A 450 -0.84 -0.74 0.15
CA THR A 450 -1.33 0.50 0.77
C THR A 450 -2.10 1.38 -0.21
N TYR A 451 -1.66 1.44 -1.47
CA TYR A 451 -2.29 2.20 -2.53
C TYR A 451 -2.74 1.31 -3.70
N LEU A 452 -3.21 0.09 -3.41
CA LEU A 452 -3.59 -0.92 -4.42
C LEU A 452 -4.49 -0.35 -5.55
N SER A 453 -5.51 0.43 -5.19
CA SER A 453 -6.45 1.01 -6.17
C SER A 453 -5.77 2.01 -7.11
N THR A 454 -4.89 2.86 -6.58
CA THR A 454 -4.16 3.88 -7.35
C THR A 454 -3.28 3.21 -8.40
N TRP A 455 -2.54 2.18 -8.00
CA TRP A 455 -1.67 1.45 -8.91
C TRP A 455 -2.44 0.65 -9.98
N LEU A 456 -3.55 0.00 -9.61
CA LEU A 456 -4.42 -0.66 -10.59
C LEU A 456 -4.98 0.32 -11.62
N ILE A 457 -5.29 1.56 -11.20
CA ILE A 457 -5.72 2.63 -12.11
C ILE A 457 -4.57 3.03 -13.05
N ILE A 458 -3.34 3.20 -12.55
CA ILE A 458 -2.17 3.54 -13.38
C ILE A 458 -1.95 2.47 -14.46
N GLU A 459 -2.00 1.18 -14.10
CA GLU A 459 -1.91 0.06 -15.05
C GLU A 459 -3.03 0.10 -16.09
N CYS A 460 -4.28 0.29 -15.65
CA CYS A 460 -5.42 0.38 -16.57
C CYS A 460 -5.29 1.57 -17.54
N ILE A 461 -4.79 2.72 -17.07
CA ILE A 461 -4.54 3.90 -17.91
C ILE A 461 -3.44 3.60 -18.94
N PHE A 462 -2.34 2.95 -18.53
CA PHE A 462 -1.27 2.56 -19.43
C PHE A 462 -1.82 1.69 -20.60
N PHE A 463 -2.60 0.65 -20.28
CA PHE A 463 -3.22 -0.19 -21.32
C PHE A 463 -4.26 0.56 -22.16
N LEU A 464 -5.05 1.44 -21.55
CA LEU A 464 -6.06 2.23 -22.25
C LEU A 464 -5.42 3.16 -23.30
N ILE A 465 -4.32 3.82 -22.96
CA ILE A 465 -3.58 4.70 -23.88
C ILE A 465 -3.10 3.91 -25.11
N LEU A 466 -2.51 2.72 -24.89
CA LEU A 466 -2.05 1.86 -25.98
C LEU A 466 -3.20 1.43 -26.89
N LEU A 467 -4.35 1.07 -26.31
CA LEU A 467 -5.52 0.64 -27.06
C LEU A 467 -6.18 1.79 -27.84
N ILE A 468 -6.25 3.01 -27.27
CA ILE A 468 -6.76 4.19 -27.98
C ILE A 468 -5.87 4.50 -29.18
N PHE A 469 -4.55 4.47 -29.00
CA PHE A 469 -3.63 4.70 -30.13
C PHE A 469 -3.73 3.60 -31.19
N GLY A 470 -3.88 2.34 -30.76
CA GLY A 470 -4.17 1.21 -31.63
C GLY A 470 -5.47 1.41 -32.43
N LEU A 471 -6.55 1.85 -31.77
CA LEU A 471 -7.84 2.14 -32.41
C LEU A 471 -7.70 3.24 -33.46
N TYR A 472 -6.98 4.33 -33.14
CA TYR A 472 -6.69 5.42 -34.07
C TYR A 472 -5.99 4.91 -35.34
N CYS A 473 -4.91 4.14 -35.18
CA CYS A 473 -4.15 3.56 -36.30
C CYS A 473 -5.06 2.73 -37.23
N VAL A 474 -5.99 1.99 -36.65
CA VAL A 474 -6.89 1.12 -37.42
C VAL A 474 -8.01 1.90 -38.11
N VAL A 475 -8.63 2.88 -37.44
CA VAL A 475 -9.65 3.75 -38.06
C VAL A 475 -9.05 4.48 -39.26
N TYR A 476 -7.83 5.01 -39.12
CA TYR A 476 -7.12 5.68 -40.20
C TYR A 476 -6.87 4.77 -41.41
N THR A 477 -6.60 3.49 -41.16
CA THR A 477 -6.30 2.52 -42.21
C THR A 477 -7.53 1.78 -42.76
N TRP A 478 -8.73 2.01 -42.21
CA TRP A 478 -9.96 1.20 -42.44
C TRP A 478 -10.27 0.88 -43.91
N LYS A 479 -10.05 1.84 -44.83
CA LYS A 479 -10.37 1.67 -46.26
C LYS A 479 -9.43 0.72 -47.00
N ILE A 480 -8.22 0.49 -46.48
CA ILE A 480 -7.19 -0.39 -47.08
C ILE A 480 -7.04 -1.70 -46.30
N LEU A 481 -7.75 -1.83 -45.18
CA LEU A 481 -7.79 -3.06 -44.41
C LEU A 481 -8.40 -4.21 -45.21
N THR A 482 -7.63 -5.29 -45.34
CA THR A 482 -8.12 -6.61 -45.75
C THR A 482 -9.11 -7.17 -44.71
N THR A 483 -9.86 -8.20 -45.07
CA THR A 483 -10.81 -8.90 -44.16
C THR A 483 -10.13 -9.30 -42.84
N LYS A 484 -8.87 -9.75 -42.89
CA LYS A 484 -8.05 -10.15 -41.74
C LYS A 484 -7.85 -9.03 -40.71
N SER A 485 -7.62 -7.82 -41.18
CA SER A 485 -7.36 -6.67 -40.31
C SER A 485 -8.63 -6.11 -39.66
N ARG A 486 -9.82 -6.39 -40.22
CA ARG A 486 -11.11 -6.03 -39.60
C ARG A 486 -11.43 -6.88 -38.36
N TRP A 487 -10.99 -8.14 -38.34
CA TRP A 487 -11.07 -8.98 -37.13
C TRP A 487 -10.22 -8.42 -35.99
N LEU A 488 -8.99 -8.02 -36.30
CA LEU A 488 -8.08 -7.42 -35.33
C LEU A 488 -8.66 -6.14 -34.71
N LEU A 489 -9.36 -5.34 -35.52
CA LEU A 489 -10.06 -4.15 -35.07
C LEU A 489 -11.19 -4.44 -34.09
N MET A 490 -12.01 -5.44 -34.38
CA MET A 490 -13.13 -5.81 -33.51
C MET A 490 -12.62 -6.28 -32.15
N CYS A 491 -11.46 -6.95 -32.10
CA CYS A 491 -10.79 -7.31 -30.85
C CYS A 491 -10.23 -6.11 -30.09
N ILE A 492 -9.59 -5.14 -30.77
CA ILE A 492 -9.09 -3.91 -30.13
C ILE A 492 -10.27 -3.09 -29.57
N TYR A 493 -11.35 -2.94 -30.33
CA TYR A 493 -12.57 -2.24 -29.90
C TYR A 493 -13.19 -2.90 -28.66
N ASN A 494 -13.36 -4.22 -28.68
CA ASN A 494 -13.88 -4.97 -27.54
C ASN A 494 -12.95 -4.84 -26.31
N SER A 495 -11.64 -4.83 -26.53
CA SER A 495 -10.66 -4.64 -25.43
C SER A 495 -10.80 -3.26 -24.79
N VAL A 496 -10.93 -2.17 -25.59
CA VAL A 496 -11.16 -0.81 -25.06
C VAL A 496 -12.38 -0.76 -24.16
N ILE A 497 -13.50 -1.37 -24.58
CA ILE A 497 -14.73 -1.41 -23.79
C ILE A 497 -14.51 -2.16 -22.47
N VAL A 498 -13.90 -3.33 -22.51
CA VAL A 498 -13.65 -4.13 -21.31
C VAL A 498 -12.77 -3.37 -20.32
N PHE A 499 -11.68 -2.73 -20.78
CA PHE A 499 -10.83 -1.91 -19.91
C PHE A 499 -11.55 -0.69 -19.33
N ALA A 500 -12.40 -0.02 -20.11
CA ALA A 500 -13.20 1.10 -19.60
C ALA A 500 -14.17 0.65 -18.49
N ILE A 501 -14.82 -0.51 -18.66
CA ILE A 501 -15.68 -1.10 -17.64
C ILE A 501 -14.88 -1.45 -16.38
N CYS A 502 -13.68 -2.02 -16.52
CA CYS A 502 -12.79 -2.31 -15.40
C CYS A 502 -12.42 -1.05 -14.61
N ILE A 503 -12.02 0.04 -15.29
CA ILE A 503 -11.69 1.32 -14.63
C ILE A 503 -12.88 1.81 -13.81
N VAL A 504 -14.07 1.88 -14.41
CA VAL A 504 -15.28 2.31 -13.71
C VAL A 504 -15.57 1.41 -12.51
N TYR A 505 -15.48 0.10 -12.67
CA TYR A 505 -15.73 -0.84 -11.59
C TYR A 505 -14.75 -0.65 -10.41
N PHE A 506 -13.44 -0.55 -10.66
CA PHE A 506 -12.44 -0.34 -9.62
C PHE A 506 -12.54 1.04 -8.94
N THR A 507 -13.05 2.05 -9.64
CA THR A 507 -13.33 3.36 -9.01
C THR A 507 -14.55 3.34 -8.10
N LEU A 508 -15.56 2.54 -8.42
CA LEU A 508 -16.83 2.50 -7.67
C LEU A 508 -16.81 1.51 -6.51
N LYS A 509 -16.00 0.46 -6.60
CA LYS A 509 -15.96 -0.61 -5.61
C LYS A 509 -14.54 -1.17 -5.51
N VAL A 510 -14.09 -1.42 -4.28
CA VAL A 510 -12.92 -2.28 -4.03
C VAL A 510 -13.43 -3.72 -4.01
N PRO A 511 -13.18 -4.52 -5.07
CA PRO A 511 -13.65 -5.89 -5.11
C PRO A 511 -12.91 -6.81 -4.14
N ASN A 512 -13.59 -7.85 -3.69
CA ASN A 512 -12.97 -8.93 -2.93
C ASN A 512 -12.22 -9.88 -3.88
N ASP A 513 -11.24 -10.65 -3.40
CA ASP A 513 -10.40 -11.56 -4.21
C ASP A 513 -11.16 -12.49 -5.18
N SER A 514 -12.37 -12.91 -4.82
CA SER A 514 -13.21 -13.77 -5.70
C SER A 514 -13.86 -12.99 -6.83
N GLU A 515 -14.27 -11.74 -6.57
CA GLU A 515 -14.78 -10.85 -7.60
C GLU A 515 -13.64 -10.47 -8.57
N ILE A 516 -12.45 -10.18 -8.02
CA ILE A 516 -11.23 -9.95 -8.82
C ILE A 516 -10.93 -11.16 -9.71
N TYR A 517 -10.91 -12.37 -9.13
CA TYR A 517 -10.69 -13.60 -9.88
C TYR A 517 -11.67 -13.75 -11.05
N ASN A 518 -12.97 -13.56 -10.80
CA ASN A 518 -14.00 -13.71 -11.83
C ASN A 518 -13.84 -12.66 -12.94
N ILE A 519 -13.56 -11.41 -12.58
CA ILE A 519 -13.33 -10.33 -13.53
C ILE A 519 -12.10 -10.62 -14.39
N ILE A 520 -10.98 -11.01 -13.77
CA ILE A 520 -9.74 -11.34 -14.47
C ILE A 520 -9.92 -12.57 -15.34
N THR A 521 -10.65 -13.58 -14.89
CA THR A 521 -10.93 -14.79 -15.68
C THR A 521 -11.74 -14.45 -16.93
N ILE A 522 -12.82 -13.67 -16.78
CA ILE A 522 -13.62 -13.20 -17.92
C ILE A 522 -12.76 -12.35 -18.85
N PHE A 523 -11.96 -11.45 -18.30
CA PHE A 523 -11.05 -10.58 -19.04
C PHE A 523 -10.05 -11.39 -19.87
N VAL A 524 -9.30 -12.30 -19.24
CA VAL A 524 -8.32 -13.16 -19.89
C VAL A 524 -8.98 -14.00 -20.98
N LEU A 525 -10.13 -14.62 -20.69
CA LEU A 525 -10.82 -15.45 -21.66
C LEU A 525 -11.34 -14.63 -22.84
N VAL A 526 -12.06 -13.53 -22.62
CA VAL A 526 -12.65 -12.73 -23.71
C VAL A 526 -11.58 -12.11 -24.60
N ILE A 527 -10.54 -11.53 -23.99
CA ILE A 527 -9.51 -10.79 -24.72
C ILE A 527 -8.54 -11.75 -25.42
N THR A 528 -7.98 -12.71 -24.68
CA THR A 528 -6.98 -13.63 -25.24
C THR A 528 -7.59 -14.52 -26.33
N VAL A 529 -8.79 -15.10 -26.08
CA VAL A 529 -9.49 -15.89 -27.09
C VAL A 529 -9.89 -15.03 -28.28
N GLY A 530 -10.33 -13.79 -28.05
CA GLY A 530 -10.65 -12.85 -29.11
C GLY A 530 -9.47 -12.65 -30.06
N PHE A 531 -8.28 -12.37 -29.51
CA PHE A 531 -7.07 -12.17 -30.32
C PHE A 531 -6.60 -13.44 -31.02
N ASP A 532 -6.60 -14.58 -30.32
CA ASP A 532 -6.25 -15.87 -30.92
C ASP A 532 -7.20 -16.20 -32.07
N ALA A 533 -8.51 -16.03 -31.89
CA ALA A 533 -9.51 -16.25 -32.93
C ALA A 533 -9.29 -15.34 -34.15
N ALA A 534 -9.06 -14.04 -33.92
CA ALA A 534 -8.83 -13.07 -34.99
C ALA A 534 -7.58 -13.38 -35.84
N VAL A 535 -6.57 -14.03 -35.24
CA VAL A 535 -5.31 -14.35 -35.94
C VAL A 535 -5.31 -15.74 -36.56
N PHE A 536 -5.82 -16.76 -35.85
CA PHE A 536 -5.72 -18.16 -36.26
C PHE A 536 -6.90 -18.63 -37.12
N VAL A 537 -8.13 -18.19 -36.86
CA VAL A 537 -9.33 -18.66 -37.61
C VAL A 537 -9.25 -18.35 -39.11
N PRO A 538 -8.89 -17.11 -39.54
CA PRO A 538 -8.78 -16.82 -40.98
C PRO A 538 -7.72 -17.70 -41.67
N LYS A 539 -6.60 -17.98 -40.99
CA LYS A 539 -5.51 -18.81 -41.53
C LYS A 539 -5.91 -20.28 -41.65
N LEU A 540 -6.68 -20.81 -40.71
CA LEU A 540 -7.23 -22.16 -40.78
C LEU A 540 -8.22 -22.31 -41.94
N ALA A 541 -9.06 -21.30 -42.17
CA ALA A 541 -9.99 -21.29 -43.30
C ALA A 541 -9.25 -21.30 -44.65
N GLU A 542 -8.18 -20.49 -44.79
CA GLU A 542 -7.32 -20.48 -45.99
C GLU A 542 -6.58 -21.84 -46.20
N SER A 543 -6.11 -22.46 -45.11
CA SER A 543 -5.44 -23.77 -45.15
C SER A 543 -6.38 -24.89 -45.63
N ASN A 544 -7.62 -24.94 -45.12
CA ASN A 544 -8.59 -25.97 -45.50
C ASN A 544 -9.02 -25.89 -46.97
N TYR A 545 -9.06 -24.68 -47.56
CA TYR A 545 -9.26 -24.50 -49.00
C TYR A 545 -8.12 -25.08 -49.84
N SER A 546 -6.87 -25.05 -49.34
CA SER A 546 -5.73 -25.65 -50.05
C SER A 546 -5.75 -27.18 -50.00
N LEU A 547 -6.18 -27.76 -48.87
CA LEU A 547 -6.30 -29.21 -48.67
C LEU A 547 -7.46 -29.84 -49.47
N SER A 548 -8.56 -29.12 -49.71
CA SER A 548 -9.64 -29.60 -50.58
C SER A 548 -9.22 -29.58 -52.06
N SER A 549 -8.42 -28.60 -52.50
CA SER A 549 -7.86 -28.58 -53.87
C SER A 549 -6.82 -29.68 -54.13
N PHE A 550 -6.15 -30.15 -53.08
CA PHE A 550 -5.18 -31.25 -53.17
C PHE A 550 -5.83 -32.64 -53.22
N LYS A 551 -7.12 -32.78 -52.87
CA LYS A 551 -7.87 -34.04 -53.00
C LYS A 551 -8.54 -34.21 -54.38
N SER A 552 -8.45 -33.21 -55.27
CA SER A 552 -9.01 -33.25 -56.62
C SER A 552 -7.95 -33.35 -57.74
N HIS A 553 -6.73 -33.76 -57.42
CA HIS A 553 -5.70 -34.10 -58.40
C HIS A 553 -5.14 -35.50 -58.18
#